data_AF-A0A0G0URS7-F1
#
_entry.id   AF-A0A0G0URS7-F1
#
_cell.length_a   1.000
_cell.length_b   1.000
_cell.length_c   1.000
_cell.angle_alpha   90.00
_cell.angle_beta   90.00
_cell.angle_gamma   90.00
#
_symmetry.space_group_name_H-M   'P 1'
#
loop_
_entity.id
_entity.type
_entity.pdbx_description
1 polymer ?
#
loop_
_entity_poly.entity_id
_entity_poly.type
_entity_poly.pdbx_seq_one_letter_code
_entity_poly.pdbx_strand_id
1 'polypeptide(L)'
;MGPRAWDKITTNCIADETQPANLKCLEALFSNVIAALVGAAGLALFVMLVIGGYKYLTAGGDAQAAESARSTMFWAVMGIVLMILSFIILRAIEWFTGVPVTIFKIPFF
;
A
#
# COMPACT_ATOMS: atom_id res chain seq x y z
N MET A 1 -30.62 -16.93 -11.45
CA MET A 1 -29.21 -16.97 -11.00
C MET A 1 -28.65 -15.57 -11.15
N GLY A 2 -28.41 -14.87 -10.03
CA GLY A 2 -27.91 -13.50 -10.04
C GLY A 2 -26.42 -13.44 -10.40
N PRO A 3 -25.93 -12.31 -10.93
CA PRO A 3 -24.53 -12.17 -11.31
C PRO A 3 -23.62 -12.36 -10.09
N ARG A 4 -22.53 -13.13 -10.29
CA ARG A 4 -21.57 -13.41 -9.21
C ARG A 4 -20.75 -12.14 -8.98
N ALA A 5 -20.30 -11.89 -7.74
CA ALA A 5 -19.54 -10.68 -7.38
C ALA A 5 -18.31 -10.42 -8.29
N TRP A 6 -17.79 -11.48 -8.91
CA TRP A 6 -16.67 -11.47 -9.86
C TRP A 6 -17.02 -10.84 -11.23
N ASP A 7 -18.29 -10.73 -11.63
CA ASP A 7 -18.71 -10.10 -12.89
C ASP A 7 -18.57 -8.56 -12.87
N LYS A 8 -18.60 -7.95 -11.68
CA LYS A 8 -18.45 -6.50 -11.50
C LYS A 8 -17.03 -6.02 -11.79
N ILE A 9 -16.05 -6.92 -11.70
CA ILE A 9 -14.63 -6.62 -11.97
C ILE A 9 -14.38 -6.70 -13.47
N THR A 10 -14.99 -7.66 -14.17
CA THR A 10 -14.89 -7.81 -15.63
C THR A 10 -15.68 -6.75 -16.41
N THR A 11 -16.85 -6.32 -15.93
CA THR A 11 -17.76 -5.39 -16.65
C THR A 11 -17.17 -4.00 -16.94
N ASN A 12 -16.22 -3.51 -16.13
CA ASN A 12 -15.68 -2.15 -16.29
C ASN A 12 -14.34 -2.10 -17.05
N CYS A 13 -13.84 -3.24 -17.50
CA CYS A 13 -12.47 -3.35 -18.00
C CYS A 13 -12.39 -4.27 -19.23
N ILE A 14 -13.22 -5.31 -19.30
CA ILE A 14 -13.49 -6.05 -20.51
C ILE A 14 -14.79 -5.47 -21.08
N ALA A 15 -14.67 -4.40 -21.87
CA ALA A 15 -15.67 -4.24 -22.92
C ALA A 15 -15.57 -5.51 -23.75
N ASP A 16 -16.71 -6.18 -23.93
CA ASP A 16 -17.11 -7.09 -25.00
C ASP A 16 -16.00 -7.67 -25.89
N GLU A 17 -16.11 -8.93 -26.31
CA GLU A 17 -15.15 -9.71 -27.14
C GLU A 17 -14.66 -9.00 -28.44
N THR A 18 -15.15 -7.79 -28.74
CA THR A 18 -14.88 -6.95 -29.89
C THR A 18 -14.05 -5.66 -29.62
N GLN A 19 -13.62 -5.33 -28.38
CA GLN A 19 -12.81 -4.12 -28.12
C GLN A 19 -11.45 -4.39 -27.43
N PRO A 20 -10.34 -3.73 -27.86
CA PRO A 20 -9.03 -3.91 -27.25
C PRO A 20 -9.00 -3.39 -25.80
N ALA A 21 -8.22 -4.05 -24.94
CA ALA A 21 -8.08 -3.72 -23.53
C ALA A 21 -7.78 -2.22 -23.32
N ASN A 22 -8.65 -1.53 -22.58
CA ASN A 22 -8.50 -0.10 -22.29
C ASN A 22 -7.53 0.14 -21.13
N LEU A 23 -6.88 1.31 -21.10
CA LEU A 23 -6.01 1.74 -19.98
C LEU A 23 -6.75 1.81 -18.63
N LYS A 24 -8.10 1.85 -18.64
CA LYS A 24 -8.96 1.70 -17.47
C LYS A 24 -8.84 0.33 -16.78
N CYS A 25 -8.51 -0.75 -17.51
CA CYS A 25 -8.15 -2.05 -16.90
C CYS A 25 -6.93 -1.90 -16.00
N LEU A 26 -5.90 -1.23 -16.52
CA LEU A 26 -4.64 -1.07 -15.83
C LEU A 26 -4.86 -0.24 -14.56
N GLU A 27 -5.65 0.83 -14.64
CA GLU A 27 -6.08 1.62 -13.49
C GLU A 27 -6.75 0.79 -12.39
N ALA A 28 -7.75 -0.02 -12.73
CA ALA A 28 -8.48 -0.83 -11.75
C ALA A 28 -7.62 -1.94 -11.12
N LEU A 29 -6.81 -2.62 -11.93
CA LEU A 29 -5.89 -3.66 -11.46
C LEU A 29 -4.82 -3.05 -10.53
N PHE A 30 -4.23 -1.93 -10.94
CA PHE A 30 -3.17 -1.27 -10.18
C PHE A 30 -3.68 -0.72 -8.85
N SER A 31 -4.88 -0.12 -8.84
CA SER A 31 -5.53 0.33 -7.61
C SER A 31 -5.78 -0.82 -6.63
N ASN A 32 -6.30 -1.95 -7.10
CA ASN A 32 -6.58 -3.11 -6.25
C ASN A 32 -5.29 -3.76 -5.71
N VAL A 33 -4.25 -3.87 -6.55
CA VAL A 33 -2.94 -4.41 -6.14
C VAL A 33 -2.28 -3.52 -5.10
N ILE A 34 -2.26 -2.20 -5.30
CA ILE A 34 -1.71 -1.26 -4.32
C ILE A 34 -2.49 -1.33 -3.01
N ALA A 35 -3.83 -1.33 -3.05
CA ALA A 35 -4.65 -1.42 -1.85
C ALA A 35 -4.37 -2.71 -1.06
N ALA A 36 -4.24 -3.84 -1.75
CA ALA A 36 -3.85 -5.12 -1.13
C ALA A 36 -2.44 -5.07 -0.54
N LEU A 37 -1.47 -4.50 -1.26
CA LEU A 37 -0.08 -4.37 -0.79
C LEU A 37 0.03 -3.45 0.43
N VAL A 38 -0.65 -2.30 0.44
CA VAL A 38 -0.66 -1.38 1.58
C VAL A 38 -1.30 -2.02 2.80
N GLY A 39 -2.41 -2.74 2.62
CA GLY A 39 -3.04 -3.51 3.69
C GLY A 39 -2.13 -4.60 4.26
N ALA A 40 -1.48 -5.38 3.37
CA ALA A 40 -0.54 -6.43 3.77
C ALA A 40 0.71 -5.85 4.47
N ALA A 41 1.23 -4.72 3.98
CA ALA A 41 2.37 -4.05 4.58
C ALA A 41 2.04 -3.48 5.97
N GLY A 42 0.85 -2.91 6.16
CA GLY A 42 0.38 -2.47 7.48
C GLY A 42 0.32 -3.63 8.49
N LEU A 43 -0.21 -4.78 8.07
CA LEU A 43 -0.23 -5.99 8.91
C LEU A 43 1.18 -6.49 9.24
N ALA A 44 2.07 -6.56 8.25
CA ALA A 44 3.45 -7.00 8.43
C ALA A 44 4.23 -6.08 9.39
N LEU A 45 4.08 -4.76 9.25
CA LEU A 45 4.69 -3.77 10.13
C LEU A 45 4.18 -3.91 11.57
N PHE A 46 2.89 -4.18 11.76
CA PHE A 46 2.31 -4.42 13.08
C PHE A 46 2.93 -5.67 13.75
N VAL A 47 3.05 -6.78 13.01
CA VAL A 47 3.68 -8.01 13.52
C VAL A 47 5.15 -7.79 13.86
N MET A 48 5.91 -7.10 13.00
CA MET A 48 7.31 -6.76 13.27
C MET A 48 7.47 -5.87 14.51
N LEU A 49 6.56 -4.92 14.75
CA LEU A 49 6.59 -4.09 15.95
C LEU A 49 6.38 -4.91 17.22
N VAL A 50 5.45 -5.87 17.21
CA VAL A 50 5.20 -6.74 18.36
C VAL A 50 6.41 -7.62 18.65
N ILE A 51 6.98 -8.27 17.63
CA ILE A 51 8.13 -9.17 17.79
C ILE A 51 9.39 -8.37 18.18
N GLY A 52 9.63 -7.23 17.54
CA GLY A 52 10.75 -6.34 17.86
C GLY A 52 10.64 -5.75 19.26
N GLY A 53 9.43 -5.34 19.67
CA GLY A 53 9.11 -4.89 21.02
C GLY A 53 9.39 -5.96 22.07
N TYR A 54 8.89 -7.18 21.84
CA TYR A 54 9.11 -8.30 22.75
C TYR A 54 10.59 -8.67 22.87
N LYS A 55 11.33 -8.70 21.75
CA LYS A 55 12.76 -8.97 21.72
C LYS A 55 13.58 -7.88 22.41
N TYR A 56 13.17 -6.61 22.29
CA TYR A 56 13.82 -5.49 22.98
C TYR A 56 13.66 -5.59 24.50
N LEU A 57 12.46 -5.95 24.97
CA LEU A 57 12.17 -6.10 26.41
C LEU A 57 12.88 -7.30 27.03
N THR A 58 13.00 -8.42 26.30
CA THR A 58 13.65 -9.64 26.79
C THR A 58 15.17 -9.65 26.65
N ALA A 59 15.77 -8.64 25.99
CA ALA A 59 17.21 -8.54 25.78
C ALA A 59 18.04 -8.39 27.09
N GLY A 60 17.42 -7.94 28.19
CA GLY A 60 17.81 -8.23 29.59
C GLY A 60 19.27 -8.02 30.08
N GLY A 61 20.19 -7.51 29.25
CA GLY A 61 21.62 -7.41 29.56
C GLY A 61 22.58 -7.75 28.40
N ASP A 62 22.10 -8.36 27.31
CA ASP A 62 22.91 -8.62 26.11
C ASP A 62 22.88 -7.39 25.17
N ALA A 63 24.02 -6.70 25.11
CA ALA A 63 24.20 -5.50 24.28
C ALA A 63 23.97 -5.77 22.79
N GLN A 64 24.32 -6.96 22.30
CA GLN A 64 24.15 -7.32 20.89
C GLN A 64 22.68 -7.55 20.55
N ALA A 65 21.94 -8.20 21.44
CA ALA A 65 20.50 -8.36 21.31
C ALA A 65 19.77 -7.01 21.34
N ALA A 66 20.16 -6.11 22.25
CA ALA A 66 19.58 -4.78 22.37
C ALA A 66 19.86 -3.90 21.13
N GLU A 67 21.06 -3.96 20.58
CA GLU A 67 21.44 -3.21 19.38
C GLU A 67 20.68 -3.71 18.14
N SER A 68 20.56 -5.04 17.97
CA SER A 68 19.78 -5.63 16.88
C SER A 68 18.27 -5.32 16.99
N ALA A 69 17.74 -5.25 18.21
CA ALA A 69 16.35 -4.90 18.45
C ALA A 69 16.09 -3.41 18.17
N ARG A 70 17.03 -2.52 18.52
CA ARG A 70 16.95 -1.09 18.18
C ARG A 70 16.96 -0.87 16.66
N SER A 71 17.89 -1.51 15.94
CA SER A 71 17.93 -1.36 14.48
C SER A 71 16.64 -1.87 13.84
N THR A 72 16.11 -3.00 14.31
CA THR A 72 14.80 -3.53 13.85
C THR A 72 13.65 -2.54 14.11
N MET A 73 13.61 -1.93 15.30
CA MET A 73 12.63 -0.89 15.60
C MET A 73 12.79 0.35 14.71
N PHE A 74 14.01 0.81 14.48
CA PHE A 74 14.26 1.94 13.58
C PHE A 74 13.79 1.65 12.16
N TRP A 75 14.03 0.44 11.63
CA TRP A 75 13.55 0.03 10.31
C TRP A 75 12.02 -0.06 10.25
N ALA A 76 11.37 -0.60 11.28
CA ALA A 76 9.91 -0.65 11.37
C ALA A 76 9.29 0.75 11.41
N VAL A 77 9.85 1.65 12.22
CA VAL A 77 9.42 3.06 12.30
C VAL A 77 9.68 3.79 10.98
N MET A 78 10.85 3.60 10.39
CA MET A 78 11.20 4.15 9.07
C MET A 78 10.19 3.73 8.00
N GLY A 79 9.75 2.47 7.98
CA GLY A 79 8.74 1.99 7.03
C GLY A 79 7.42 2.74 7.15
N ILE A 80 6.95 2.98 8.37
CA ILE A 80 5.72 3.76 8.63
C ILE A 80 5.91 5.21 8.21
N VAL A 81 7.04 5.82 8.60
CA VAL A 81 7.38 7.20 8.26
C VAL A 81 7.44 7.38 6.74
N LEU A 82 8.00 6.42 6.01
CA LEU A 82 8.11 6.46 4.55
C LEU A 82 6.73 6.38 3.87
N MET A 83 5.80 5.57 4.39
CA MET A 83 4.41 5.58 3.91
C MET A 83 3.73 6.93 4.12
N ILE A 84 3.91 7.54 5.29
CA ILE A 84 3.33 8.86 5.60
C ILE A 84 3.97 9.93 4.70
N LEU A 85 5.29 9.92 4.53
CA LEU A 85 6.01 10.81 3.63
C LEU A 85 5.53 10.69 2.19
N SER A 86 5.30 9.47 1.70
CA SER A 86 4.74 9.25 0.36
C SER A 86 3.41 9.99 0.18
N PHE A 87 2.51 9.90 1.17
CA PHE A 87 1.25 10.63 1.13
C PHE A 87 1.43 12.15 1.15
N ILE A 88 2.37 12.66 1.95
CA ILE A 88 2.69 14.10 2.00
C ILE A 88 3.22 14.58 0.65
N ILE A 89 4.10 13.82 -0.01
CA ILE A 89 4.63 14.16 -1.33
C ILE A 89 3.51 14.19 -2.36
N LEU A 90 2.61 13.19 -2.36
CA LEU A 90 1.45 13.17 -3.26
C LEU A 90 0.55 14.40 -3.04
N ARG A 91 0.27 14.76 -1.79
CA ARG A 91 -0.49 15.97 -1.44
C ARG A 91 0.21 17.26 -1.86
N ALA A 92 1.54 17.31 -1.76
CA ALA A 92 2.30 18.45 -2.24
C ALA A 92 2.15 18.61 -3.76
N ILE A 93 2.19 17.51 -4.51
CA ILE A 93 1.95 17.53 -5.97
C ILE A 93 0.51 17.97 -6.28
N GLU A 94 -0.49 17.50 -5.53
CA GLU A 94 -1.88 17.96 -5.66
C GLU A 94 -1.99 19.48 -5.46
N TRP A 95 -1.29 20.02 -4.46
CA TRP A 95 -1.28 21.45 -4.17
C TRP A 95 -0.65 22.27 -5.29
N PHE A 96 0.42 21.78 -5.91
CA PHE A 96 1.07 22.46 -7.04
C PHE A 96 0.31 22.32 -8.37
N THR A 97 -0.32 21.16 -8.63
CA THR A 97 -0.95 20.86 -9.93
C THR A 97 -2.45 21.09 -9.95
N GLY A 98 -3.11 21.20 -8.79
CA GLY A 98 -4.56 21.38 -8.66
C GLY A 98 -5.39 20.13 -9.05
N VAL A 99 -4.74 19.01 -9.36
CA VAL A 99 -5.38 17.75 -9.76
C VAL A 99 -5.25 16.73 -8.62
N PRO A 100 -6.30 15.99 -8.25
CA PRO A 100 -6.22 14.95 -7.23
C PRO A 100 -5.44 13.73 -7.75
N VAL A 101 -4.14 13.66 -7.47
CA VAL A 101 -3.25 12.56 -7.85
C VAL A 101 -3.37 11.34 -6.92
N THR A 102 -4.08 11.48 -5.80
CA THR A 102 -4.40 10.38 -4.88
C THR A 102 -5.40 9.38 -5.45
N ILE A 103 -6.13 9.76 -6.49
CA ILE A 103 -7.04 8.88 -7.23
C ILE A 103 -6.42 8.74 -8.62
N PHE A 104 -5.86 7.57 -8.92
CA PHE A 104 -5.46 7.24 -10.28
C PHE A 104 -6.75 7.08 -11.09
N LYS A 105 -7.27 8.20 -11.60
CA LYS A 105 -8.43 8.27 -12.48
C LYS A 105 -8.02 9.08 -13.69
N ILE A 106 -7.83 8.42 -14.82
CA ILE A 106 -7.44 9.10 -16.06
C ILE A 106 -8.67 9.86 -16.60
N PRO A 107 -8.69 11.21 -16.60
CA PRO A 107 -9.89 11.98 -16.94
C PRO A 107 -10.13 12.11 -18.46
N PHE A 108 -9.33 11.45 -19.30
CA PHE A 108 -9.27 11.66 -20.74
C PHE A 108 -9.89 10.55 -21.61
N PHE A 109 -10.70 9.65 -21.05
CA PHE A 109 -11.57 8.73 -21.81
C PHE A 109 -12.68 8.16 -20.92
#